data_AF-A0AAJ2V7F5-F1
#
_entry.id   AF-A0AAJ2V7F5-F1
#
_cell.length_a   1.000
_cell.length_b   1.000
_cell.length_c   1.000
_cell.angle_alpha   90.00
_cell.angle_beta   90.00
_cell.angle_gamma   90.00
#
_symmetry.space_group_name_H-M   'P 1'
#
loop_
_entity.id
_entity.type
_entity.pdbx_description
1 polymer ?
#
loop_
_entity_poly.entity_id
_entity_poly.type
_entity_poly.pdbx_seq_one_letter_code
_entity_poly.pdbx_strand_id
1 'polypeptide(L)'
;MTTLTPLPEPELRAFAAAAAEQQRCADCAVLWRPGWESLSGADRTSHLQQVGALGTPETRELLDEYHPQGTNQWSPDAPIALGWHPYNRCTLWRCHHCNAAFLRYTEYGGYYQDDRIRPLLAHLIVTPEQGRV
;
A
#
# COMPACT_ATOMS: atom_id res chain seq x y z
N MET A 1 17.73 9.78 8.54
CA MET A 1 16.81 9.09 7.62
C MET A 1 16.73 7.65 8.09
N THR A 2 15.62 7.24 8.71
CA THR A 2 15.45 5.87 9.19
C THR A 2 15.35 4.95 7.97
N THR A 3 16.33 4.08 7.77
CA THR A 3 16.27 3.04 6.73
C THR A 3 15.19 2.03 7.13
N LEU A 4 14.03 2.13 6.51
CA LEU A 4 12.94 1.16 6.68
C LEU A 4 13.34 -0.17 6.01
N THR A 5 13.37 -1.23 6.81
CA THR A 5 13.57 -2.61 6.33
C THR A 5 12.43 -2.99 5.37
N PRO A 6 12.74 -3.53 4.18
CA PRO A 6 11.74 -4.09 3.28
C PRO A 6 11.01 -5.28 3.91
N LEU A 7 9.68 -5.28 3.83
CA LEU A 7 8.81 -6.35 4.29
C LEU A 7 8.72 -7.43 3.20
N PRO A 8 9.03 -8.70 3.51
CA PRO A 8 8.88 -9.79 2.56
C PRO A 8 7.40 -10.10 2.31
N GLU A 9 7.08 -10.60 1.11
CA GLU A 9 5.70 -10.89 0.68
C GLU A 9 4.91 -11.80 1.66
N PRO A 10 5.49 -12.89 2.24
CA PRO A 10 4.77 -13.71 3.21
C PRO A 10 4.31 -12.94 4.45
N GLU A 11 5.12 -12.00 4.93
CA GLU A 11 4.77 -11.16 6.08
C GLU A 11 3.67 -10.16 5.71
N LEU A 12 3.74 -9.57 4.52
CA LEU A 12 2.67 -8.71 4.00
C LEU A 12 1.34 -9.47 3.89
N ARG A 13 1.36 -10.72 3.40
CA ARG A 13 0.17 -11.58 3.34
C ARG A 13 -0.39 -11.90 4.72
N ALA A 14 0.48 -12.14 5.71
CA ALA A 14 0.05 -12.36 7.10
C ALA A 14 -0.68 -11.12 7.67
N PHE A 15 -0.17 -9.91 7.42
CA PHE A 15 -0.87 -8.68 7.82
C PHE A 15 -2.20 -8.49 7.10
N ALA A 16 -2.27 -8.82 5.81
CA ALA A 16 -3.52 -8.76 5.04
C ALA A 16 -4.58 -9.74 5.59
N ALA A 17 -4.18 -10.96 5.95
CA ALA A 17 -5.06 -11.95 6.56
C ALA A 17 -5.58 -11.49 7.94
N ALA A 18 -4.70 -11.04 8.82
CA ALA A 18 -5.09 -10.54 10.14
C ALA A 18 -6.03 -9.33 10.08
N ALA A 19 -5.87 -8.46 9.08
CA ALA A 19 -6.76 -7.32 8.84
C ALA A 19 -8.15 -7.74 8.32
N ALA A 20 -8.26 -8.87 7.64
CA ALA A 20 -9.52 -9.37 7.09
C ALA A 20 -10.44 -9.99 8.16
N GLU A 21 -9.87 -10.50 9.25
CA GLU A 21 -10.60 -11.16 10.33
C GLU A 21 -11.30 -10.20 11.30
N GLN A 22 -10.89 -8.93 11.33
CA GLN A 22 -11.35 -7.97 12.34
C GLN A 22 -12.34 -6.96 11.79
N GLN A 23 -13.33 -6.63 12.61
CA GLN A 23 -14.21 -5.50 12.34
C GLN A 23 -13.43 -4.20 12.47
N ARG A 24 -13.56 -3.33 11.46
CA ARG A 24 -12.88 -2.03 11.42
C ARG A 24 -13.44 -1.10 12.48
N CYS A 25 -12.58 -0.36 13.16
CA CYS A 25 -13.00 0.75 14.01
C CYS A 25 -13.56 1.90 13.16
N ALA A 26 -14.27 2.84 13.78
CA ALA A 26 -14.88 3.98 13.08
C ALA A 26 -13.85 4.81 12.27
N ASP A 27 -12.65 5.02 12.82
CA ASP A 27 -11.60 5.79 12.15
C ASP A 27 -11.03 5.06 10.92
N CYS A 28 -10.92 3.73 10.96
CA CYS A 28 -10.48 2.95 9.79
C CYS A 28 -11.59 2.75 8.77
N ALA A 29 -12.85 2.73 9.18
CA ALA A 29 -13.99 2.51 8.29
C ALA A 29 -14.09 3.61 7.23
N VAL A 30 -13.83 4.87 7.60
CA VAL A 30 -13.86 6.00 6.64
C VAL A 30 -12.70 5.97 5.64
N LEU A 31 -11.54 5.44 6.05
CA LEU A 31 -10.35 5.28 5.19
C LEU A 31 -10.43 4.05 4.28
N TRP A 32 -11.37 3.14 4.53
CA TRP A 32 -11.47 1.87 3.80
C TRP A 32 -12.20 2.04 2.47
N ARG A 33 -11.58 2.75 1.54
CA ARG A 33 -12.09 2.97 0.18
C ARG A 33 -11.36 2.05 -0.81
N PRO A 34 -12.06 1.49 -1.80
CA PRO A 34 -11.41 0.70 -2.84
C PRO A 34 -10.44 1.57 -3.65
N GLY A 35 -9.23 1.08 -3.90
CA GLY A 35 -8.21 1.83 -4.65
C GLY A 35 -7.51 2.90 -3.81
N TRP A 36 -6.81 3.81 -4.49
CA TRP A 36 -6.05 4.90 -3.87
C TRP A 36 -6.91 6.14 -3.62
N GLU A 37 -6.83 6.67 -2.41
CA GLU A 37 -7.43 7.95 -2.01
C GLU A 37 -6.35 8.93 -1.56
N SER A 38 -6.62 10.23 -1.68
CA SER A 38 -5.79 11.29 -1.08
C SER A 38 -6.02 11.35 0.42
N LEU A 39 -4.94 11.49 1.19
CA LEU A 39 -4.99 11.87 2.60
C LEU A 39 -4.90 13.39 2.69
N SER A 40 -5.98 14.00 3.14
CA SER A 40 -6.04 15.40 3.52
C SER A 40 -5.54 15.62 4.95
N GLY A 41 -5.26 16.87 5.31
CA GLY A 41 -4.95 17.24 6.70
C GLY A 41 -6.09 17.00 7.70
N ALA A 42 -7.32 16.78 7.22
CA ALA A 42 -8.47 16.48 8.08
C ALA A 42 -8.58 14.98 8.43
N ASP A 43 -7.85 14.11 7.72
CA ASP A 43 -7.94 12.67 7.91
C ASP A 43 -7.24 12.24 9.20
N ARG A 44 -7.99 11.52 10.05
CA ARG A 44 -7.48 11.03 11.32
C ARG A 44 -6.61 9.79 11.09
N THR A 45 -5.30 9.97 10.98
CA THR A 45 -4.35 8.86 10.75
C THR A 45 -3.46 8.54 11.95
N SER A 46 -3.62 9.22 13.09
CA SER A 46 -2.82 9.00 14.30
C SER A 46 -2.97 7.60 14.91
N HIS A 47 -4.04 6.89 14.57
CA HIS A 47 -4.26 5.50 14.97
C HIS A 47 -3.44 4.49 14.13
N LEU A 48 -2.79 4.94 13.05
CA LEU A 48 -1.99 4.11 12.16
C LEU A 48 -0.51 4.19 12.52
N GLN A 49 0.12 3.03 12.64
CA GLN A 49 1.56 2.90 12.85
C GLN A 49 2.23 2.30 11.60
N GLN A 50 3.33 2.91 11.17
CA GLN A 50 4.16 2.39 10.09
C GLN A 50 4.87 1.10 10.54
N VAL A 51 4.79 0.07 9.71
CA VAL A 51 5.38 -1.26 9.96
C VAL A 51 6.69 -1.44 9.20
N GLY A 52 6.71 -1.08 7.91
CA GLY A 52 7.88 -1.28 7.05
C GLY A 52 7.63 -0.84 5.62
N ALA A 53 8.68 -0.85 4.80
CA ALA A 53 8.58 -0.53 3.38
C ALA A 53 8.30 -1.78 2.56
N LEU A 54 7.71 -1.64 1.37
CA LEU A 54 7.50 -2.78 0.45
C LEU A 54 8.69 -2.95 -0.50
N GLY A 55 9.16 -1.87 -1.13
CA GLY A 55 10.28 -1.93 -2.05
C GLY A 55 11.65 -1.84 -1.37
N THR A 56 12.62 -2.47 -2.03
CA THR A 56 14.05 -2.36 -1.72
C THR A 56 14.62 -1.04 -2.27
N PRO A 57 15.83 -0.61 -1.84
CA PRO A 57 16.49 0.56 -2.41
C PRO A 57 16.61 0.52 -3.93
N GLU A 58 16.86 -0.64 -4.52
CA GLU A 58 17.03 -0.83 -5.96
C GLU A 58 15.70 -0.66 -6.71
N THR A 59 14.60 -1.13 -6.13
CA THR A 59 13.28 -1.10 -6.78
C THR A 59 12.58 0.26 -6.69
N ARG A 60 12.88 1.09 -5.68
CA ARG A 60 12.18 2.37 -5.44
C ARG A 60 12.32 3.39 -6.57
N GLU A 61 13.38 3.32 -7.35
CA GLU A 61 13.61 4.21 -8.48
C GLU A 61 12.82 3.80 -9.74
N LEU A 62 12.26 2.59 -9.75
CA LEU A 62 11.51 2.06 -10.89
C LEU A 62 10.11 2.70 -10.95
N LEU A 63 9.69 3.10 -12.14
CA LEU A 63 8.39 3.71 -12.41
C LEU A 63 7.45 2.79 -13.20
N ASP A 64 7.93 1.61 -13.61
CA ASP A 64 7.10 0.67 -14.36
C ASP A 64 5.94 0.16 -13.49
N GLU A 65 4.76 0.08 -14.08
CA GLU A 65 3.55 -0.43 -13.44
C GLU A 65 3.22 -1.85 -13.91
N TYR A 66 2.66 -2.67 -13.02
CA TYR A 66 2.28 -4.05 -13.34
C TYR A 66 0.77 -4.17 -13.47
N HIS A 67 0.26 -4.29 -14.71
CA HIS A 67 -1.16 -4.35 -15.01
C HIS A 67 -1.51 -5.39 -16.11
N PRO A 68 -1.29 -6.70 -15.86
CA PRO A 68 -1.46 -7.75 -16.87
C PRO A 68 -2.91 -7.93 -17.36
N GLN A 69 -3.89 -7.44 -16.61
CA GLN A 69 -5.32 -7.53 -16.92
C GLN A 69 -5.92 -6.18 -17.37
N GLY A 70 -5.08 -5.20 -17.75
CA GLY A 70 -5.54 -3.91 -18.25
C GLY A 70 -6.11 -2.96 -17.19
N THR A 71 -5.88 -3.24 -15.90
CA THR A 71 -6.09 -2.28 -14.81
C THR A 71 -5.15 -1.07 -14.98
N ASN A 72 -5.35 -0.04 -14.17
CA ASN A 72 -4.41 1.06 -13.98
C ASN A 72 -4.16 1.30 -12.48
N GLN A 73 -3.24 2.19 -12.14
CA GLN A 73 -2.91 2.56 -10.76
C GLN A 73 -4.15 2.83 -9.88
N TRP A 74 -5.17 3.51 -10.42
CA TRP A 74 -6.38 3.95 -9.72
C TRP A 74 -7.46 2.87 -9.62
N SER A 75 -7.26 1.73 -10.29
CA SER A 75 -8.26 0.67 -10.33
C SER A 75 -8.40 0.01 -8.94
N PRO A 76 -9.63 -0.20 -8.43
CA PRO A 76 -9.88 -0.91 -7.17
C PRO A 76 -9.19 -2.28 -7.05
N ASP A 77 -9.11 -2.97 -8.18
CA ASP A 77 -8.59 -4.32 -8.37
C ASP A 77 -7.16 -4.32 -8.93
N ALA A 78 -6.48 -3.15 -8.95
CA ALA A 78 -5.09 -3.06 -9.34
C ALA A 78 -4.23 -4.02 -8.49
N PRO A 79 -3.43 -4.91 -9.12
CA PRO A 79 -2.63 -5.89 -8.40
C PRO A 79 -1.54 -5.21 -7.58
N ILE A 80 -1.30 -5.69 -6.36
CA ILE A 80 -0.26 -5.23 -5.43
C ILE A 80 1.00 -6.03 -5.71
N ALA A 81 1.88 -5.47 -6.55
CA ALA A 81 3.14 -6.06 -6.97
C ALA A 81 4.33 -5.28 -6.36
N LEU A 82 4.97 -5.81 -5.32
CA LEU A 82 5.91 -5.09 -4.44
C LEU A 82 7.10 -4.42 -5.16
N GLY A 83 7.54 -4.98 -6.29
CA GLY A 83 8.66 -4.45 -7.08
C GLY A 83 8.29 -3.41 -8.14
N TRP A 84 7.01 -3.04 -8.26
CA TRP A 84 6.48 -2.18 -9.32
C TRP A 84 5.82 -0.93 -8.73
N HIS A 85 5.76 0.14 -9.52
CA HIS A 85 5.09 1.38 -9.13
C HIS A 85 3.58 1.16 -8.95
N PRO A 86 2.94 1.78 -7.94
CA PRO A 86 3.52 2.59 -6.86
C PRO A 86 3.97 1.78 -5.62
N TYR A 87 3.81 0.46 -5.63
CA TYR A 87 3.99 -0.39 -4.44
C TYR A 87 5.45 -0.50 -3.98
N ASN A 88 6.41 -0.41 -4.89
CA ASN A 88 7.83 -0.30 -4.57
C ASN A 88 8.17 0.94 -3.71
N ARG A 89 7.33 1.98 -3.75
CA ARG A 89 7.46 3.19 -2.92
C ARG A 89 6.54 3.18 -1.71
N CYS A 90 5.72 2.15 -1.56
CA CYS A 90 4.76 2.06 -0.47
C CYS A 90 5.42 1.65 0.85
N THR A 91 4.75 2.07 1.92
CA THR A 91 4.96 1.60 3.28
C THR A 91 3.67 0.99 3.80
N LEU A 92 3.79 -0.08 4.58
CA LEU A 92 2.68 -0.71 5.28
C LEU A 92 2.38 0.05 6.57
N TRP A 93 1.09 0.33 6.80
CA TRP A 93 0.58 0.98 7.99
C TRP A 93 -0.52 0.12 8.62
N ARG A 94 -0.53 0.03 9.95
CA ARG A 94 -1.51 -0.76 10.69
C ARG A 94 -2.18 0.03 11.79
N CYS A 95 -3.49 -0.18 11.93
CA CYS A 95 -4.24 0.36 13.05
C CYS A 95 -3.92 -0.41 14.33
N HIS A 96 -3.51 0.28 15.40
CA HIS A 96 -3.27 -0.35 16.69
C HIS A 96 -4.56 -0.72 17.44
N HIS A 97 -5.74 -0.25 16.98
CA HIS A 97 -7.04 -0.58 17.57
C HIS A 97 -7.72 -1.80 16.94
N CYS A 98 -7.71 -1.90 15.60
CA CYS A 98 -8.48 -2.92 14.88
C CYS A 98 -7.66 -3.71 13.86
N ASN A 99 -6.34 -3.55 13.85
CA ASN A 99 -5.41 -4.28 12.98
C ASN A 99 -5.60 -4.07 11.46
N ALA A 100 -6.52 -3.18 11.04
CA ALA A 100 -6.69 -2.78 9.64
C ALA A 100 -5.34 -2.37 9.04
N ALA A 101 -5.08 -2.88 7.83
CA ALA A 101 -3.82 -2.70 7.14
C ALA A 101 -4.02 -1.83 5.89
N PHE A 102 -3.14 -0.85 5.72
CA PHE A 102 -3.16 0.11 4.61
C PHE A 102 -1.77 0.23 3.98
N LEU A 103 -1.74 0.49 2.68
CA LEU A 103 -0.54 0.93 1.99
C LEU A 103 -0.59 2.45 1.86
N ARG A 104 0.55 3.10 2.05
CA ARG A 104 0.72 4.54 1.81
C ARG A 104 1.97 4.82 0.99
N TYR A 105 1.88 5.76 0.07
CA TYR A 105 3.02 6.36 -0.63
C TYR A 105 2.72 7.82 -0.91
N THR A 106 3.74 8.57 -1.28
CA THR A 106 3.60 9.97 -1.67
C THR A 106 3.69 10.07 -3.18
N GLU A 107 2.64 10.61 -3.79
CA GLU A 107 2.58 10.95 -5.21
C GLU A 107 3.22 12.33 -5.42
N TYR A 108 4.13 12.42 -6.39
CA TYR A 108 4.85 13.65 -6.69
C TYR A 108 4.46 14.15 -8.08
N GLY A 109 3.70 15.23 -8.13
CA GLY A 109 3.48 16.01 -9.34
C GLY A 109 4.47 17.16 -9.46
N GLY A 110 4.54 17.80 -10.63
CA GLY A 110 5.47 18.92 -10.86
C GLY A 110 5.34 20.10 -9.89
N TYR A 111 4.17 20.27 -9.25
CA TYR A 111 3.88 21.35 -8.29
C TYR A 111 3.11 20.90 -7.05
N TYR A 112 2.89 19.60 -6.86
CA TYR A 112 2.12 19.10 -5.72
C TYR A 112 2.70 17.81 -5.17
N GLN A 113 2.47 17.62 -3.87
CA GLN A 113 2.73 16.38 -3.16
C GLN A 113 1.40 15.91 -2.58
N ASP A 114 1.05 14.65 -2.83
CA ASP A 114 -0.18 14.06 -2.32
C ASP A 114 0.10 12.73 -1.63
N ASP A 115 -0.17 12.65 -0.34
CA ASP A 115 -0.02 11.41 0.42
C ASP A 115 -1.23 10.52 0.14
N ARG A 116 -0.99 9.35 -0.43
CA ARG A 116 -2.04 8.41 -0.83
C ARG A 116 -2.20 7.30 0.19
N ILE A 117 -3.41 6.77 0.30
CA ILE A 117 -3.74 5.60 1.10
C ILE A 117 -4.63 4.63 0.33
N ARG A 118 -4.41 3.33 0.50
CA ARG A 118 -5.35 2.28 0.09
C ARG A 118 -5.37 1.12 1.07
N PRO A 119 -6.47 0.36 1.15
CA PRO A 119 -6.50 -0.90 1.89
C PRO A 119 -5.50 -1.94 1.34
N LEU A 120 -4.88 -2.70 2.24
CA LEU A 120 -4.16 -3.92 1.90
C LEU A 120 -5.15 -5.09 1.84
N LEU A 121 -5.33 -5.65 0.65
CA LEU A 121 -6.25 -6.77 0.40
C LEU A 121 -5.47 -8.00 -0.06
N ALA A 122 -5.60 -9.12 0.66
CA ALA A 122 -4.81 -10.32 0.42
C ALA A 122 -4.96 -10.87 -1.02
N HIS A 123 -6.17 -10.80 -1.58
CA HIS A 123 -6.47 -11.30 -2.92
C HIS A 123 -5.88 -10.44 -4.05
N LEU A 124 -5.41 -9.22 -3.76
CA LEU A 124 -4.74 -8.36 -4.73
C LEU A 124 -3.21 -8.53 -4.71
N ILE A 125 -2.63 -9.20 -3.71
CA ILE A 125 -1.17 -9.40 -3.63
C ILE A 125 -0.76 -10.47 -4.64
N VAL A 126 0.10 -10.09 -5.58
CA VAL A 126 0.58 -10.96 -6.66
C VAL A 126 2.10 -11.04 -6.66
N THR A 127 2.61 -12.13 -7.21
CA THR A 127 4.02 -12.30 -7.55
C THR A 127 4.12 -12.25 -9.08
N PRO A 128 4.64 -11.15 -9.67
CA PRO A 128 4.84 -11.07 -11.11
C PRO A 128 5.76 -12.20 -11.61
N GLU A 129 5.48 -12.74 -12.79
CA GLU A 129 6.33 -13.75 -13.42
C GLU A 129 7.74 -13.19 -13.67
N GLN A 130 8.77 -14.02 -13.50
CA GLN A 130 10.17 -13.64 -13.71
C GLN A 130 10.43 -13.43 -15.20
N GLY A 131 10.47 -12.17 -15.62
CA GLY A 131 10.68 -11.79 -17.00
C GLY A 131 10.15 -10.38 -17.19
N ARG A 132 10.92 -9.39 -16.73
CA ARG A 132 10.61 -7.98 -16.93
C ARG A 132 10.57 -7.75 -18.44
N VAL A 133 9.37 -7.57 -18.99
CA VAL A 133 9.16 -7.06 -20.35
C VAL A 133 9.53 -5.58 -20.35
#